data_AF-A0A1B6F0S1-F1
#
_entry.id   AF-A0A1B6F0S1-F1
#
_cell.length_a   1.000
_cell.length_b   1.000
_cell.length_c   1.000
_cell.angle_alpha   90.00
_cell.angle_beta   90.00
_cell.angle_gamma   90.00
#
_symmetry.space_group_name_H-M   'P 1'
#
loop_
_entity.id
_entity.type
_entity.pdbx_description
1 polymer ?
#
loop_
_entity_poly.entity_id
_entity_poly.type
_entity_poly.pdbx_seq_one_letter_code
_entity_poly.pdbx_strand_id
1 'polypeptide(L)'
;MLFLIYINNLPVNINSQLVLYADDTTAILKAKSPSELQLLVQQSILELSAWFSASSLKLNSEKTQIVHFKTVQSKDKFELKGKTIEISESAKFLGVQVDCNLKWTSHLQLIEKKLSSACFQMRV
;
A
#
# COMPACT_ATOMS: atom_id res chain seq x y z
N MET A 1 -15.84 -14.92 6.56
CA MET A 1 -16.07 -14.12 7.78
C MET A 1 -15.09 -14.47 8.91
N LEU A 2 -14.84 -15.76 9.22
CA LEU A 2 -13.88 -16.15 10.28
C LEU A 2 -12.47 -15.57 10.11
N PHE A 3 -11.96 -15.49 8.88
CA PHE A 3 -10.64 -14.90 8.61
C PHE A 3 -10.53 -13.43 9.05
N LEU A 4 -11.59 -12.63 8.88
CA LEU A 4 -11.58 -11.22 9.31
C LEU A 4 -11.48 -11.10 10.83
N ILE A 5 -12.14 -11.99 11.57
CA ILE A 5 -12.06 -12.05 13.04
C ILE A 5 -10.64 -12.48 13.46
N TYR A 6 -10.07 -13.45 12.75
CA TYR A 6 -8.71 -13.94 12.98
C TYR A 6 -7.65 -12.83 12.87
N ILE A 7 -7.72 -12.00 11.82
CA ILE A 7 -6.74 -10.93 11.59
C ILE A 7 -7.00 -9.66 12.40
N ASN A 8 -8.15 -9.52 13.06
CA ASN A 8 -8.56 -8.26 13.70
C ASN A 8 -7.65 -7.83 14.87
N ASN A 9 -6.84 -8.74 15.42
CA ASN A 9 -5.86 -8.43 16.46
C ASN A 9 -4.57 -7.82 15.91
N LEU A 10 -4.35 -7.84 14.59
CA LEU A 10 -3.15 -7.32 13.95
C LEU A 10 -2.89 -5.83 14.27
N PRO A 11 -3.86 -4.90 14.17
CA PRO A 11 -3.63 -3.47 14.42
C PRO A 11 -3.30 -3.13 15.86
N VAL A 12 -3.63 -4.01 16.82
CA VAL A 12 -3.31 -3.82 18.24
C VAL A 12 -1.86 -4.21 18.55
N ASN A 13 -1.27 -5.09 17.74
CA ASN A 13 0.05 -5.67 17.99
C ASN A 13 1.19 -4.95 17.24
N ILE A 14 0.88 -3.97 16.39
CA ILE A 14 1.85 -3.29 15.53
C ILE A 14 1.75 -1.79 15.77
N ASN A 15 2.89 -1.12 15.88
CA ASN A 15 2.96 0.29 16.26
C ASN A 15 2.62 1.26 15.10
N SER A 16 2.29 0.71 13.94
CA SER A 16 2.00 1.43 12.70
C SER A 16 0.50 1.52 12.46
N GLN A 17 0.06 2.60 11.82
CA GLN A 17 -1.36 2.75 11.48
C GLN A 17 -1.72 1.74 10.38
N LEU A 18 -2.47 0.70 10.72
CA LEU A 18 -2.88 -0.33 9.77
C LEU A 18 -4.33 -0.13 9.30
N VAL A 19 -4.54 -0.39 8.02
CA VAL A 19 -5.87 -0.51 7.39
C VAL A 19 -5.98 -1.92 6.83
N LEU A 20 -6.96 -2.68 7.34
CA LEU A 20 -7.23 -4.05 6.90
C LEU A 20 -8.47 -4.06 6.02
N TYR A 21 -8.39 -4.76 4.89
CA TYR A 21 -9.53 -4.97 4.02
C TYR A 21 -9.46 -6.34 3.36
N ALA A 22 -10.40 -7.22 3.69
CA ALA A 22 -10.34 -8.63 3.28
C ALA A 22 -8.99 -9.26 3.69
N ASP A 23 -8.21 -9.71 2.71
CA ASP A 23 -6.84 -10.23 2.85
C ASP A 23 -5.75 -9.17 2.68
N ASP A 24 -6.09 -7.97 2.21
CA ASP A 24 -5.14 -6.88 2.03
C ASP A 24 -4.86 -6.16 3.36
N THR A 25 -3.56 -5.95 3.64
CA THR A 25 -3.09 -5.17 4.79
C THR A 25 -2.28 -3.98 4.28
N THR A 26 -2.71 -2.77 4.63
CA THR A 26 -2.01 -1.53 4.27
C THR A 26 -1.48 -0.87 5.52
N ALA A 27 -0.18 -0.58 5.55
CA ALA A 27 0.46 0.18 6.63
C ALA A 27 0.68 1.63 6.20
N ILE A 28 0.16 2.56 6.98
CA ILE A 28 0.32 4.01 6.78
C ILE A 28 1.41 4.48 7.74
N LEU A 29 2.52 4.92 7.16
CA LEU A 29 3.73 5.29 7.88
C LEU A 29 4.00 6.77 7.66
N LYS A 30 4.32 7.50 8.74
CA LYS A 30 4.58 8.94 8.70
C LYS A 30 5.81 9.23 9.56
N ALA A 31 6.76 9.99 9.01
CA ALA A 31 7.95 10.42 9.72
C ALA A 31 8.32 11.86 9.31
N LYS A 32 9.12 12.53 10.14
CA LYS A 32 9.54 13.92 9.88
C LYS A 32 10.80 13.99 9.01
N SER A 33 11.65 12.96 9.09
CA SER A 33 12.87 12.87 8.28
C SER A 33 12.85 11.62 7.37
N PRO A 34 13.49 11.68 6.19
CA PRO A 34 13.61 10.51 5.31
C PRO A 34 14.32 9.32 5.95
N SER A 35 15.33 9.59 6.80
CA SER A 35 16.07 8.54 7.52
C SER A 35 15.19 7.84 8.57
N GLU A 36 14.39 8.61 9.33
CA GLU A 36 13.39 8.03 10.24
C GLU A 36 12.36 7.22 9.47
N LEU A 37 11.90 7.71 8.31
CA LEU A 37 10.92 7.01 7.48
C LEU A 37 11.46 5.65 7.06
N GLN A 38 12.70 5.59 6.58
CA GLN A 38 13.34 4.35 6.16
C GLN A 38 13.45 3.35 7.31
N LEU A 39 13.84 3.81 8.50
CA LEU A 39 13.93 2.98 9.69
C LEU A 39 12.55 2.45 10.10
N LEU A 40 11.53 3.32 10.10
CA LEU A 40 10.17 3.00 10.50
C LEU A 40 9.50 2.02 9.52
N VAL A 41 9.76 2.17 8.21
CA VAL A 41 9.33 1.21 7.18
C VAL A 41 9.99 -0.15 7.41
N GLN A 42 11.31 -0.18 7.64
CA GLN A 42 12.03 -1.43 7.89
C GLN A 42 11.51 -2.14 9.15
N GLN A 43 11.30 -1.40 10.24
CA GLN A 43 10.72 -1.93 11.47
C GLN A 43 9.31 -2.47 11.23
N SER A 44 8.45 -1.71 10.54
CA SER A 44 7.07 -2.13 10.25
C SER A 44 7.03 -3.43 9.43
N ILE A 45 7.91 -3.58 8.45
CA ILE A 45 7.99 -4.80 7.64
C ILE A 45 8.44 -6.00 8.49
N LEU A 46 9.40 -5.80 9.40
CA LEU A 46 9.86 -6.86 10.31
C LEU A 46 8.77 -7.26 11.30
N GLU A 47 8.08 -6.29 11.91
CA GLU A 47 6.95 -6.54 12.82
C GLU A 47 5.81 -7.26 12.13
N LEU A 48 5.40 -6.80 10.94
CA LEU A 48 4.38 -7.46 10.13
C LEU A 48 4.80 -8.90 9.78
N SER A 49 6.02 -9.10 9.30
CA SER A 49 6.53 -10.42 8.94
C SER A 49 6.56 -11.39 10.14
N ALA A 50 6.99 -10.91 11.32
CA ALA A 50 6.99 -11.67 12.55
C ALA A 50 5.57 -12.04 13.00
N TRP A 51 4.64 -11.09 12.97
CA TRP A 51 3.24 -11.34 13.33
C TRP A 51 2.56 -12.32 12.37
N PHE A 52 2.77 -12.16 11.06
CA PHE A 52 2.23 -13.10 10.07
C PHE A 52 2.79 -14.50 10.32
N SER A 53 4.10 -14.62 10.53
CA SER A 53 4.74 -15.92 10.82
C SER A 53 4.20 -16.57 12.10
N ALA A 54 4.05 -15.80 13.18
CA ALA A 54 3.45 -16.28 14.43
C ALA A 54 1.99 -16.69 14.27
N SER A 55 1.27 -16.01 13.37
CA SER A 55 -0.13 -16.29 13.01
C SER A 55 -0.25 -17.33 11.91
N SER A 56 0.79 -18.14 11.62
CA SER A 56 0.78 -19.15 10.55
C SER A 56 0.36 -18.62 9.17
N LEU A 57 0.64 -17.34 8.92
CA LEU A 57 0.43 -16.64 7.66
C LEU A 57 1.78 -16.30 7.02
N LYS A 58 1.79 -16.08 5.71
CA LYS A 58 2.98 -15.69 4.97
C LYS A 58 2.78 -14.31 4.35
N LEU A 59 3.66 -13.38 4.67
CA LEU A 59 3.72 -12.10 3.97
C LEU A 59 4.17 -12.33 2.52
N ASN A 60 3.35 -11.91 1.57
CA ASN A 60 3.66 -12.03 0.16
C ASN A 60 4.50 -10.82 -0.28
N SER A 61 5.82 -10.96 -0.23
CA SER A 61 6.74 -9.87 -0.59
C SER A 61 6.64 -9.45 -2.06
N GLU A 62 6.32 -10.37 -2.97
CA GLU A 62 6.17 -10.07 -4.41
C GLU A 62 4.93 -9.21 -4.69
N LYS A 63 3.86 -9.39 -3.91
CA LYS A 63 2.64 -8.56 -4.01
C LYS A 63 2.69 -7.31 -3.14
N THR A 64 3.65 -7.23 -2.21
CA THR A 64 3.77 -6.06 -1.33
C THR A 64 4.37 -4.91 -2.12
N GLN A 65 3.67 -3.78 -2.13
CA GLN A 65 4.11 -2.57 -2.81
C GLN A 65 4.28 -1.44 -1.80
N ILE A 66 5.37 -0.68 -1.93
CA ILE A 66 5.57 0.55 -1.15
C ILE A 66 5.33 1.74 -2.06
N VAL A 67 4.39 2.60 -1.68
CA VAL A 67 4.18 3.90 -2.32
C VAL A 67 4.74 4.99 -1.42
N HIS A 68 5.84 5.60 -1.86
CA HIS A 68 6.42 6.74 -1.16
C HIS A 68 5.76 8.03 -1.64
N PHE A 69 4.91 8.62 -0.79
CA PHE A 69 4.28 9.89 -1.08
C PHE A 69 5.25 11.04 -0.95
N LYS A 70 5.42 11.80 -2.04
CA LYS A 70 6.31 12.97 -2.07
C LYS A 70 5.72 14.11 -2.87
N THR A 71 6.04 15.33 -2.45
CA THR A 71 5.75 16.53 -3.25
C THR A 71 6.60 16.51 -4.51
N VAL A 72 6.11 17.10 -5.59
CA VAL A 72 6.81 17.17 -6.88
C VAL A 72 8.19 17.84 -6.77
N GLN A 73 8.36 18.72 -5.77
CA GLN A 73 9.61 19.44 -5.50
C GLN A 73 10.61 18.64 -4.65
N SER A 74 10.18 17.56 -3.99
CA SER A 74 11.07 16.73 -3.19
C SER A 74 11.98 15.88 -4.09
N LYS A 75 13.29 15.97 -3.82
CA LYS A 75 14.33 15.13 -4.45
C LYS A 75 14.65 13.88 -3.63
N ASP A 76 13.85 13.58 -2.62
CA ASP A 76 14.12 12.47 -1.71
C ASP A 76 14.03 11.15 -2.47
N LYS A 77 15.18 10.47 -2.53
CA LYS A 77 15.26 9.08 -3.00
C LYS A 77 15.06 8.19 -1.79
N PHE A 78 13.98 7.41 -1.83
CA PHE A 78 13.73 6.37 -0.85
C PHE A 78 14.27 5.07 -1.44
N GLU A 79 15.21 4.45 -0.74
CA GLU A 79 15.78 3.16 -1.13
C GLU A 79 15.62 2.21 0.05
N LEU A 80 14.92 1.09 -0.15
CA LEU A 80 14.83 0.07 0.88
C LEU A 80 16.07 -0.83 0.78
N LYS A 81 16.82 -0.98 1.88
CA LYS A 81 17.95 -1.93 1.96
C LYS A 81 17.42 -3.35 2.11
N GLY A 82 16.82 -3.87 1.05
CA GLY A 82 16.18 -5.19 1.00
C GLY A 82 15.39 -5.32 -0.29
N LYS A 83 16.00 -5.91 -1.31
CA LYS A 83 15.53 -5.99 -2.71
C LYS A 83 14.16 -6.66 -2.95
N THR A 84 13.48 -7.14 -1.91
CA THR A 84 12.30 -8.01 -2.08
C THR A 84 10.99 -7.24 -2.22
N ILE A 85 10.92 -5.96 -1.84
CA ILE A 85 9.70 -5.17 -1.91
C ILE A 85 9.92 -4.01 -2.88
N GLU A 86 9.14 -3.99 -3.95
CA GLU A 86 9.25 -2.95 -4.97
C GLU A 86 8.64 -1.63 -4.50
N ILE A 87 9.36 -0.55 -4.77
CA ILE A 87 8.83 0.81 -4.63
C ILE A 87 8.11 1.14 -5.93
N SER A 88 6.79 1.30 -5.85
CA SER A 88 5.97 1.62 -7.01
C SER A 88 5.59 3.10 -7.01
N GLU A 89 5.53 3.69 -8.20
CA GLU A 89 5.06 5.07 -8.38
C GLU A 89 3.54 5.19 -8.23
N SER A 90 2.82 4.07 -8.36
CA SER A 90 1.38 4.00 -8.19
C SER A 90 0.97 2.67 -7.57
N ALA A 91 -0.09 2.67 -6.76
CA ALA A 91 -0.70 1.43 -6.28
C ALA A 91 -2.23 1.53 -6.32
N LYS A 92 -2.87 0.36 -6.44
CA LYS A 92 -4.31 0.24 -6.33
C LYS A 92 -4.67 0.04 -4.86
N PHE A 93 -5.38 1.00 -4.28
CA PHE A 93 -5.87 0.94 -2.91
C PHE A 93 -7.40 0.96 -2.93
N LEU A 94 -8.04 -0.13 -2.49
CA LEU A 94 -9.50 -0.28 -2.43
C LEU A 94 -10.24 0.05 -3.74
N GLY A 95 -9.62 -0.22 -4.89
CA GLY A 95 -10.18 0.08 -6.20
C GLY A 95 -9.84 1.47 -6.76
N VAL A 96 -9.21 2.32 -5.96
CA VAL A 96 -8.71 3.64 -6.38
C VAL A 96 -7.23 3.50 -6.75
N GLN A 97 -6.83 4.13 -7.86
CA GLN A 97 -5.43 4.18 -8.24
C GLN A 97 -4.79 5.42 -7.63
N VAL A 98 -3.81 5.22 -6.77
CA VAL A 98 -3.16 6.28 -6.00
C VAL A 98 -1.72 6.41 -6.46
N ASP A 99 -1.37 7.58 -6.99
CA ASP A 99 0.00 7.91 -7.42
C ASP A 99 0.83 8.52 -6.28
N CYS A 100 2.15 8.36 -6.35
CA CYS A 100 3.12 8.87 -5.38
C CYS A 100 3.10 10.41 -5.23
N ASN A 101 2.61 11.13 -6.24
CA ASN A 101 2.40 12.58 -6.18
C ASN A 101 0.96 12.97 -5.86
N LEU A 102 0.09 12.03 -5.49
CA LEU A 102 -1.34 12.24 -5.25
C LEU A 102 -2.04 12.96 -6.42
N LYS A 103 -1.58 12.70 -7.64
CA LYS A 103 -2.26 13.16 -8.85
C LYS A 103 -3.38 12.19 -9.18
N TRP A 104 -4.56 12.72 -9.47
CA TRP A 104 -5.73 11.93 -9.85
C TRP A 104 -5.78 11.60 -11.34
N THR A 105 -4.81 12.09 -12.13
CA THR A 105 -4.80 11.96 -13.60
C THR A 105 -4.89 10.50 -14.06
N SER A 106 -4.09 9.62 -13.46
CA SER A 106 -4.08 8.19 -13.79
C SER A 106 -5.41 7.52 -13.48
N HIS A 107 -6.01 7.87 -12.34
CA HIS A 107 -7.31 7.35 -11.94
C HIS A 107 -8.45 7.86 -12.83
N LEU A 108 -8.45 9.16 -13.15
CA LEU A 108 -9.43 9.78 -14.03
C LEU A 108 -9.41 9.16 -15.43
N GLN A 109 -8.23 8.97 -16.02
CA GLN A 109 -8.10 8.30 -17.33
C GLN A 109 -8.66 6.86 -17.30
N LEU A 110 -8.49 6.16 -16.18
CA LEU A 110 -9.02 4.80 -16.01
C LEU A 110 -10.55 4.80 -15.90
N ILE A 111 -11.13 5.79 -15.22
CA ILE A 111 -12.59 5.98 -15.15
C ILE A 111 -13.14 6.38 -16.51
N GLU A 112 -12.53 7.33 -17.21
CA GLU A 112 -12.94 7.78 -18.54
C GLU A 112 -13.01 6.63 -19.54
N LYS A 113 -12.00 5.74 -19.54
CA LYS A 113 -12.00 4.53 -20.38
C LYS A 113 -13.13 3.57 -20.04
N LYS A 114 -13.45 3.40 -18.76
CA LYS A 114 -14.57 2.56 -18.33
C LYS A 114 -15.92 3.16 -18.72
N LEU A 115 -16.06 4.47 -18.55
CA LEU A 115 -17.27 5.21 -18.92
C LEU A 115 -17.49 5.18 -20.43
N SER A 116 -16.46 5.40 -21.25
CA SER A 116 -16.59 5.34 -22.70
C SER A 116 -17.01 3.95 -23.18
N SER A 117 -16.44 2.90 -22.60
CA SER A 117 -16.85 1.52 -22.87
C SER A 117 -18.31 1.23 -22.45
N ALA A 118 -18.73 1.69 -21.28
CA ALA A 118 -20.11 1.52 -20.80
C ALA A 118 -21.12 2.30 -21.66
N CYS A 119 -20.79 3.54 -22.03
CA CYS A 119 -21.61 4.35 -22.94
C CYS A 119 -21.74 3.70 -24.32
N PHE A 120 -20.68 3.06 -24.83
CA PHE A 120 -20.74 2.31 -26.08
C PHE A 120 -21.69 1.11 -25.97
N GLN A 121 -21.63 0.36 -24.87
CA GLN A 121 -22.52 -0.79 -24.64
C GLN A 121 -23.99 -0.38 -24.50
N MET A 122 -24.29 0.76 -23.86
CA MET A 122 -25.68 1.27 -23.78
C MET A 122 -26.21 1.81 -25.11
N ARG A 123 -25.35 2.03 -26.10
CA ARG A 123 -25.73 2.51 -27.42
C ARG A 123 -26.14 1.38 -28.38
N VAL A 124 -25.87 0.13 -28.00
CA VAL A 124 -26.29 -1.10 -28.70
C VAL A 124 -27.61 -1.59 -28.11
#